data_AF-A0A920UD42-F1
#
_entry.id   AF-A0A920UD42-F1
#
_cell.length_a   1.000
_cell.length_b   1.000
_cell.length_c   1.000
_cell.angle_alpha   90.00
_cell.angle_beta   90.00
_cell.angle_gamma   90.00
#
_symmetry.space_group_name_H-M   'P 1'
#
loop_
_entity.id
_entity.type
_entity.pdbx_description
1 polymer ?
#
loop_
_entity_poly.entity_id
_entity_poly.type
_entity_poly.pdbx_seq_one_letter_code
_entity_poly.pdbx_strand_id
1 'polypeptide(L)'
;MAENGDVYVNDAFGTAHRAHASTTGVASYVKDSAVGYLMRREMQFLGEAVSDPVRPFVAILGGAKVSDKIKVIEKLLDKVQTLIIGGGMACTFLKSQGYEIGASLLEKNPWI
;
A
#
# COMPACT_ATOMS: atom_id res chain seq x y z
N MET A 1 5.39 9.60 -28.28
CA MET A 1 4.37 8.70 -27.67
C MET A 1 2.97 9.24 -27.91
N ALA A 2 2.63 10.44 -27.45
CA ALA A 2 1.30 11.03 -27.67
C ALA A 2 0.95 11.26 -29.15
N GLU A 3 1.95 11.53 -30.00
CA GLU A 3 1.75 11.67 -31.46
C GLU A 3 1.47 10.35 -32.19
N ASN A 4 1.64 9.20 -31.53
CA ASN A 4 1.56 7.87 -32.16
C ASN A 4 0.20 7.18 -31.93
N GLY A 5 -0.78 7.85 -31.33
CA GLY A 5 -2.09 7.26 -31.07
C GLY A 5 -3.12 8.29 -30.62
N ASP A 6 -4.39 8.02 -30.94
CA ASP A 6 -5.50 8.94 -30.70
C ASP A 6 -6.04 8.83 -29.26
N VAL A 7 -5.90 7.65 -28.64
CA VAL A 7 -6.43 7.33 -27.30
C VAL A 7 -5.35 6.68 -26.45
N TYR A 8 -5.29 7.05 -25.18
CA TYR A 8 -4.42 6.43 -24.18
C TYR A 8 -5.23 5.70 -23.12
N VAL A 9 -4.84 4.47 -22.79
CA VAL A 9 -5.46 3.67 -21.72
C VAL A 9 -4.39 3.21 -20.74
N ASN A 10 -4.47 3.66 -19.49
CA ASN A 10 -3.58 3.18 -18.43
C ASN A 10 -4.21 1.99 -17.72
N ASP A 11 -3.63 0.80 -17.92
CA ASP A 11 -4.06 -0.43 -17.23
C ASP A 11 -2.98 -1.01 -16.31
N ALA A 12 -1.98 -0.19 -15.93
CA ALA A 12 -0.78 -0.62 -15.22
C ALA A 12 -0.68 -0.07 -13.79
N PHE A 13 -1.61 -0.50 -12.90
CA PHE A 13 -1.72 -0.05 -11.51
C PHE A 13 -0.38 -0.07 -10.74
N GLY A 14 0.41 -1.14 -10.89
CA GLY A 14 1.70 -1.29 -10.20
C GLY A 14 2.72 -0.19 -10.51
N THR A 15 2.56 0.53 -11.63
CA THR A 15 3.43 1.66 -12.02
C THR A 15 2.76 3.02 -11.85
N ALA A 16 1.47 3.06 -11.53
CA ALA A 16 0.69 4.30 -11.45
C ALA A 16 1.16 5.27 -10.35
N HIS A 17 1.86 4.77 -9.33
CA HIS A 17 2.47 5.58 -8.28
C HIS A 17 3.74 6.35 -8.72
N ARG A 18 4.21 6.14 -9.96
CA ARG A 18 5.40 6.80 -10.51
C ARG A 18 5.04 7.67 -11.70
N ALA A 19 5.47 8.92 -11.65
CA ALA A 19 5.28 9.87 -12.74
C ALA A 19 6.35 9.67 -13.82
N HIS A 20 6.07 8.80 -14.80
CA HIS A 20 6.93 8.53 -15.94
C HIS A 20 6.24 8.92 -17.26
N ALA A 21 7.03 9.05 -18.32
CA ALA A 21 6.54 9.43 -19.65
C ALA A 21 5.39 8.53 -20.15
N SER A 22 5.46 7.22 -19.90
CA SER A 22 4.46 6.25 -20.37
C SER A 22 3.29 6.03 -19.41
N THR A 23 3.29 6.61 -18.20
CA THR A 23 2.24 6.41 -17.19
C THR A 23 1.42 7.68 -16.98
N THR A 24 2.09 8.80 -16.71
CA THR A 24 1.48 10.10 -16.46
C THR A 24 1.76 11.09 -17.58
N GLY A 25 2.97 11.04 -18.19
CA GLY A 25 3.38 12.00 -19.22
C GLY A 25 2.48 11.97 -20.44
N VAL A 26 2.29 10.79 -21.03
CA VAL A 26 1.46 10.60 -22.24
C VAL A 26 -0.01 10.99 -22.01
N ALA A 27 -0.55 10.72 -20.82
CA ALA A 27 -1.92 11.08 -20.45
C ALA A 27 -2.16 12.61 -20.44
N SER A 28 -1.11 13.40 -20.17
CA SER A 28 -1.20 14.86 -20.18
C SER A 28 -1.27 15.47 -21.58
N TYR A 29 -0.94 14.70 -22.62
CA TYR A 29 -0.87 15.19 -24.00
C TYR A 29 -1.89 14.52 -24.94
N VAL A 30 -2.39 13.33 -24.60
CA VAL A 30 -3.48 12.66 -25.35
C VAL A 30 -4.83 13.09 -24.78
N LYS A 31 -5.66 13.73 -25.61
CA LYS A 31 -6.97 14.29 -25.19
C LYS A 31 -7.91 13.23 -24.63
N ASP A 32 -7.98 12.09 -25.29
CA ASP A 32 -8.84 10.98 -24.89
C ASP A 32 -8.01 9.97 -24.08
N SER A 33 -8.09 10.08 -22.75
CA SER A 33 -7.38 9.22 -21.82
C SER A 33 -8.35 8.47 -20.90
N ALA A 34 -8.12 7.18 -20.70
CA ALA A 34 -8.95 6.32 -19.86
C ALA A 34 -8.13 5.42 -18.92
N VAL A 35 -8.82 4.87 -17.92
CA VAL A 35 -8.29 3.83 -17.03
C VAL A 35 -8.79 2.47 -17.53
N GLY A 36 -7.87 1.53 -17.67
CA GLY A 36 -8.19 0.16 -18.09
C GLY A 36 -8.92 -0.64 -17.00
N TYR A 37 -9.36 -1.85 -17.37
CA TYR A 37 -10.20 -2.66 -16.49
C TYR A 37 -9.46 -3.25 -15.29
N LEU A 38 -8.18 -3.59 -15.42
CA LEU A 38 -7.36 -4.08 -14.32
C LEU A 38 -7.10 -2.96 -13.33
N MET A 39 -6.74 -1.77 -13.81
CA MET A 39 -6.55 -0.61 -12.94
C MET A 39 -7.86 -0.19 -12.26
N ARG A 40 -9.00 -0.25 -12.96
CA ARG A 40 -10.31 0.00 -12.36
C ARG A 40 -10.64 -1.02 -11.26
N ARG A 41 -10.44 -2.31 -11.52
CA ARG A 41 -10.71 -3.39 -10.56
C ARG A 41 -9.85 -3.24 -9.30
N GLU A 42 -8.57 -2.92 -9.46
CA GLU A 42 -7.66 -2.77 -8.33
C GLU A 42 -7.99 -1.50 -7.51
N MET A 43 -8.37 -0.41 -8.18
CA MET A 43 -8.83 0.81 -7.49
C MET A 43 -10.12 0.56 -6.71
N GLN A 44 -11.06 -0.19 -7.29
CA GLN A 44 -12.31 -0.53 -6.62
C GLN A 44 -12.05 -1.42 -5.40
N PHE A 45 -11.28 -2.49 -5.56
CA PHE A 45 -10.94 -3.41 -4.47
C PHE A 45 -10.23 -2.69 -3.32
N LEU A 46 -9.19 -1.90 -3.62
CA LEU A 46 -8.43 -1.19 -2.59
C LEU A 46 -9.27 -0.06 -1.96
N GLY A 47 -10.05 0.65 -2.78
CA GLY A 47 -10.91 1.75 -2.36
C GLY A 47 -12.01 1.28 -1.43
N GLU A 48 -12.73 0.20 -1.77
CA GLU A 48 -13.78 -0.39 -0.94
C GLU A 48 -13.20 -0.96 0.36
N ALA A 49 -12.12 -1.75 0.28
CA ALA A 49 -11.49 -2.36 1.45
C ALA A 49 -10.93 -1.33 2.46
N VAL A 50 -10.59 -0.12 2.01
CA VAL A 50 -10.07 0.93 2.89
C VAL A 50 -11.15 1.93 3.28
N SER A 51 -12.10 2.28 2.43
CA SER A 51 -13.03 3.40 2.72
C SER A 51 -14.23 2.96 3.56
N ASP A 52 -14.83 1.81 3.21
CA ASP A 52 -15.97 1.24 3.91
C ASP A 52 -15.84 -0.29 3.96
N PRO A 53 -14.94 -0.81 4.80
CA PRO A 53 -14.67 -2.24 4.85
C PRO A 53 -15.87 -3.00 5.42
N VAL A 54 -16.23 -4.10 4.74
CA VAL A 54 -17.17 -5.08 5.30
C VAL A 54 -16.59 -5.65 6.59
N ARG A 55 -17.38 -5.62 7.66
CA ARG A 55 -16.95 -6.06 9.00
C ARG A 55 -17.30 -7.54 9.24
N PRO A 56 -16.45 -8.30 9.97
CA PRO A 56 -15.21 -7.86 10.62
C PRO A 56 -14.05 -7.66 9.63
N PHE A 57 -13.37 -6.50 9.74
CA PHE A 57 -12.21 -6.14 8.95
C PHE A 57 -10.92 -6.46 9.71
N VAL A 58 -10.15 -7.41 9.17
CA VAL A 58 -8.88 -7.86 9.72
C VAL A 58 -7.76 -7.45 8.77
N ALA A 59 -6.75 -6.75 9.29
CA ALA A 59 -5.55 -6.43 8.53
C ALA A 59 -4.35 -7.24 9.05
N ILE A 60 -3.58 -7.80 8.11
CA ILE A 60 -2.35 -8.54 8.39
C ILE A 60 -1.19 -7.76 7.77
N LEU A 61 -0.23 -7.35 8.60
CA LEU A 61 0.93 -6.54 8.19
C LEU A 61 2.21 -7.26 8.58
N GLY A 62 2.99 -7.66 7.58
CA GLY A 62 4.30 -8.28 7.74
C GLY A 62 5.41 -7.40 7.19
N GLY A 63 6.60 -7.49 7.79
CA GLY A 63 7.78 -6.74 7.33
C GLY A 63 8.99 -6.86 8.24
N ALA A 64 10.12 -6.36 7.76
CA ALA A 64 11.38 -6.36 8.49
C ALA A 64 11.48 -5.21 9.52
N LYS A 65 10.93 -4.03 9.18
CA LYS A 65 11.02 -2.80 9.96
C LYS A 65 9.65 -2.16 10.15
N VAL A 66 9.40 -1.65 11.35
CA VAL A 66 8.17 -0.95 11.74
C VAL A 66 8.10 0.41 11.06
N SER A 67 9.23 1.12 10.97
CA SER A 67 9.31 2.45 10.35
C SER A 67 8.83 2.48 8.90
N ASP A 68 9.07 1.42 8.12
CA ASP A 68 8.63 1.29 6.72
C ASP A 68 7.10 1.19 6.58
N LYS A 69 6.40 0.80 7.65
CA LYS A 69 4.97 0.47 7.63
C LYS A 69 4.13 1.27 8.63
N ILE A 70 4.74 2.12 9.45
CA ILE A 70 4.04 2.87 10.50
C ILE A 70 2.86 3.69 9.95
N LYS A 71 3.06 4.37 8.82
CA LYS A 71 2.00 5.15 8.14
C LYS A 71 0.83 4.28 7.68
N VAL A 72 1.09 3.03 7.29
CA VAL A 72 0.04 2.08 6.88
C VAL A 72 -0.72 1.59 8.10
N ILE A 73 -0.01 1.30 9.20
CA ILE A 73 -0.61 0.93 10.49
C ILE A 73 -1.55 2.05 10.96
N GLU A 74 -1.06 3.29 11.03
CA GLU A 74 -1.85 4.46 11.44
C GLU A 74 -3.14 4.64 10.62
N LYS A 75 -3.06 4.46 9.29
CA LYS A 75 -4.24 4.57 8.41
C LYS A 75 -5.28 3.47 8.61
N LEU A 76 -4.86 2.32 9.12
CA LEU A 76 -5.73 1.15 9.30
C LEU A 76 -6.29 1.04 10.72
N LEU A 77 -5.61 1.58 11.73
CA LEU A 77 -6.01 1.51 13.14
C LEU A 77 -7.45 1.97 13.39
N ASP A 78 -7.91 3.00 12.68
CA ASP A 78 -9.27 3.54 12.84
C ASP A 78 -10.37 2.67 12.20
N LYS A 79 -9.99 1.62 11.45
CA LYS A 79 -10.90 0.88 10.56
C LYS A 79 -10.97 -0.61 10.89
N VAL A 80 -9.85 -1.19 11.31
CA VAL A 80 -9.73 -2.63 11.58
C VAL A 80 -10.34 -3.00 12.93
N GLN A 81 -10.94 -4.19 13.02
CA GLN A 81 -11.30 -4.80 14.30
C GLN A 81 -10.16 -5.66 14.84
N THR A 82 -9.27 -6.11 13.96
CA THR A 82 -8.11 -6.91 14.33
C THR A 82 -6.93 -6.54 13.45
N LEU A 83 -5.80 -6.27 14.09
CA LEU A 83 -4.52 -6.02 13.44
C LEU A 83 -3.54 -7.12 13.83
N ILE A 84 -3.05 -7.86 12.84
CA ILE A 84 -2.06 -8.93 13.03
C ILE A 84 -0.72 -8.44 12.49
N ILE A 85 0.29 -8.37 13.34
CA ILE A 85 1.66 -7.98 12.97
C ILE A 85 2.54 -9.24 12.90
N GLY A 86 3.29 -9.38 11.80
CA GLY A 86 4.20 -10.50 11.56
C GLY A 86 5.62 -10.08 11.16
N GLY A 87 6.57 -11.03 11.26
CA GLY A 87 7.96 -10.83 10.83
C GLY A 87 8.83 -10.08 11.85
N GLY A 88 9.85 -9.37 11.36
CA GLY A 88 10.77 -8.56 12.20
C GLY A 88 10.04 -7.44 12.94
N MET A 89 8.99 -6.88 12.36
CA MET A 89 8.11 -5.93 13.05
C MET A 89 7.49 -6.52 14.32
N ALA A 90 7.00 -7.76 14.27
CA ALA A 90 6.38 -8.41 15.42
C ALA A 90 7.38 -8.54 16.59
N CYS A 91 8.63 -8.86 16.29
CA CYS A 91 9.70 -8.92 17.29
C CYS A 91 9.93 -7.56 17.96
N THR A 92 9.90 -6.47 17.18
CA THR A 92 10.01 -5.12 17.72
C THR A 92 8.85 -4.75 18.66
N PHE A 93 7.60 -5.09 18.31
CA PHE A 93 6.43 -4.89 19.18
C PHE A 93 6.46 -5.77 20.44
N LEU A 94 6.95 -7.02 20.33
CA LEU A 94 7.12 -7.90 21.48
C LEU A 94 8.20 -7.35 22.42
N LYS A 95 9.32 -6.87 21.86
CA LYS A 95 10.40 -6.26 22.64
C LYS A 95 9.94 -4.99 23.37
N SER A 96 9.11 -4.16 22.75
CA SER A 96 8.55 -2.96 23.41
C SER A 96 7.57 -3.29 24.54
N GLN A 97 6.96 -4.46 24.53
CA GLN A 97 6.12 -4.97 25.63
C GLN A 97 6.94 -5.66 26.74
N GLY A 98 8.28 -5.69 26.63
CA GLY A 98 9.17 -6.28 27.62
C GLY A 98 9.49 -7.75 27.40
N TYR A 99 9.01 -8.37 26.31
CA TYR A 99 9.35 -9.76 26.00
C TYR A 99 10.79 -9.92 25.52
N GLU A 100 11.38 -11.08 25.80
CA GLU A 100 12.66 -11.48 25.21
C GLU A 100 12.45 -11.99 23.78
N ILE A 101 13.31 -11.56 22.87
CA ILE A 101 13.24 -11.92 21.44
C ILE A 101 14.51 -12.63 20.94
N GLY A 102 15.46 -12.91 21.85
CA GLY A 102 16.75 -13.52 21.51
C GLY A 102 17.50 -12.74 20.42
N ALA A 103 17.99 -13.47 19.42
CA ALA A 103 18.70 -12.91 18.25
C ALA A 103 17.77 -12.49 17.10
N SER A 104 16.46 -12.40 17.33
CA SER A 104 15.49 -12.01 16.30
C SER A 104 15.71 -10.57 15.84
N LEU A 105 15.29 -10.27 14.60
CA LEU A 105 15.45 -8.95 14.00
C LEU A 105 14.71 -7.89 14.83
N LEU A 106 15.45 -6.91 15.34
CA LEU A 106 14.94 -5.79 16.14
C LEU A 106 15.28 -4.47 15.46
N GLU A 107 14.26 -3.65 15.26
CA GLU A 107 14.47 -2.23 14.97
C GLU A 107 14.59 -1.47 16.30
N LYS A 108 15.79 -0.96 16.60
CA LYS A 108 16.07 -0.29 17.88
C LYS A 108 15.30 1.02 18.05
N ASN A 109 15.08 1.75 16.95
CA ASN A 109 14.33 3.01 16.93
C ASN A 109 13.15 2.88 15.94
N PRO A 110 12.05 2.22 16.32
CA PRO A 110 10.93 1.97 15.41
C PRO A 110 9.91 3.09 15.34
N TRP A 111 9.93 4.00 16.31
CA TRP A 111 8.96 5.08 16.50
C TRP A 111 9.43 6.44 15.96
N ILE A 112 10.42 6.43 15.05
CA ILE A 112 11.13 7.60 14.52
C ILE A 112 10.18 8.75 14.24
#